data_AF-A0A927GX89-F1
#
_entry.id   AF-A0A927GX89-F1
#
_cell.length_a   1.000
_cell.length_b   1.000
_cell.length_c   1.000
_cell.angle_alpha   90.00
_cell.angle_beta   90.00
_cell.angle_gamma   90.00
#
_symmetry.space_group_name_H-M   'P 1'
#
loop_
_entity.id
_entity.type
_entity.pdbx_description
1 polymer ?
#
loop_
_entity_poly.entity_id
_entity_poly.type
_entity_poly.pdbx_seq_one_letter_code
_entity_poly.pdbx_strand_id
1 'polypeptide(L)'
;MKSLLTKAVAISSLVFAANTSFAGCATLAILGSPSIPDIADTQFEDAAALAVAMQNYVSRAETKLEECRESSDSFEFNAAIAALENKAEKYNRIARFYNRNGLAMN
;
A
#
# COMPACT_ATOMS: atom_id res chain seq x y z
N MET A 1 7.86 -5.65 48.87
CA MET A 1 7.49 -6.70 47.87
C MET A 1 6.32 -6.31 46.95
N LYS A 2 5.29 -5.57 47.40
CA LYS A 2 4.16 -5.17 46.54
C LYS A 2 4.53 -4.22 45.37
N SER A 3 5.54 -3.35 45.49
CA SER A 3 5.88 -2.39 44.41
C SER A 3 6.73 -2.96 43.27
N LEU A 4 7.35 -4.14 43.47
CA LEU A 4 8.11 -4.85 42.42
C LEU A 4 7.18 -5.54 41.42
N LEU A 5 6.06 -6.10 41.92
CA LEU A 5 5.04 -6.73 41.08
C LEU A 5 4.33 -5.71 40.18
N THR A 6 4.02 -4.52 40.69
CA THR A 6 3.36 -3.47 39.89
C THR A 6 4.24 -2.96 38.74
N LYS A 7 5.57 -2.89 38.95
CA LYS A 7 6.51 -2.48 37.89
C LYS A 7 6.69 -3.57 36.83
N ALA A 8 6.76 -4.83 37.23
CA ALA A 8 6.88 -5.95 36.29
C ALA A 8 5.65 -6.06 35.38
N VAL A 9 4.43 -5.87 35.93
CA VAL A 9 3.18 -5.93 35.17
C VAL A 9 3.10 -4.80 34.14
N ALA A 10 3.54 -3.58 34.47
CA ALA A 10 3.55 -2.45 33.54
C ALA A 10 4.55 -2.65 32.38
N ILE A 11 5.72 -3.24 32.64
CA ILE A 11 6.71 -3.51 31.59
C ILE A 11 6.18 -4.59 30.62
N SER A 12 5.55 -5.65 31.15
CA SER A 12 4.96 -6.68 30.29
C SER A 12 3.85 -6.16 29.39
N SER A 13 2.97 -5.27 29.87
CA SER A 13 1.90 -4.70 29.04
C SER A 13 2.41 -3.75 27.96
N LEU A 14 3.52 -3.03 28.18
CA LEU A 14 4.17 -2.23 27.14
C LEU A 14 4.79 -3.11 26.02
N VAL A 15 5.38 -4.25 26.36
CA VAL A 15 5.91 -5.19 25.36
C VAL A 15 4.79 -5.79 24.52
N PHE A 16 3.64 -6.14 25.10
CA PHE A 16 2.51 -6.67 24.33
C PHE A 16 1.86 -5.61 23.43
N ALA A 17 1.72 -4.36 23.87
CA ALA A 17 1.15 -3.28 23.05
C ALA A 17 2.01 -2.95 21.81
N ALA A 18 3.34 -2.97 21.96
CA ALA A 18 4.28 -2.74 20.85
C ALA A 18 4.22 -3.85 19.78
N ASN A 19 3.97 -5.10 20.19
CA ASN A 19 3.85 -6.23 19.25
C ASN A 19 2.54 -6.20 18.46
N THR A 20 1.44 -5.71 19.05
CA THR A 20 0.14 -5.66 18.36
C THR A 20 -0.02 -4.48 17.41
N SER A 21 0.68 -3.36 17.62
CA SER A 21 0.63 -2.22 16.69
C SER A 21 1.39 -2.46 15.39
N PHE A 22 2.23 -3.50 15.33
CA PHE A 22 3.09 -3.77 14.18
C PHE A 22 2.55 -4.84 13.22
N ALA A 23 1.66 -5.74 13.66
CA ALA A 23 1.01 -6.78 12.85
C ALA A 23 -0.02 -6.26 11.81
N GLY A 24 0.18 -5.04 11.34
CA GLY A 24 -0.63 -4.40 10.31
C GLY A 24 0.11 -3.26 9.61
N CYS A 25 1.40 -3.05 9.89
CA CYS A 25 2.18 -1.96 9.31
C CYS A 25 2.17 -2.03 7.78
N ALA A 26 2.49 -3.20 7.22
CA ALA A 26 2.46 -3.43 5.78
C ALA A 26 1.05 -3.22 5.17
N THR A 27 -0.01 -3.63 5.87
CA THR A 27 -1.39 -3.40 5.44
C THR A 27 -1.74 -1.90 5.46
N LEU A 28 -1.34 -1.18 6.50
CA LEU A 28 -1.54 0.27 6.61
C LEU A 28 -0.74 1.06 5.56
N ALA A 29 0.43 0.56 5.17
CA ALA A 29 1.29 1.17 4.16
C ALA A 29 0.60 1.31 2.80
N ILE A 30 -0.25 0.34 2.45
CA ILE A 30 -0.94 0.27 1.15
C ILE A 30 -2.36 0.86 1.16
N LEU A 31 -2.80 1.47 2.28
CA LEU A 31 -4.11 2.11 2.34
C LEU A 31 -4.22 3.36 1.45
N GLY A 32 -5.46 3.69 1.07
CA GLY A 32 -5.75 4.85 0.24
C GLY A 32 -5.34 4.66 -1.22
N SER A 33 -5.46 3.43 -1.73
CA SER A 33 -5.40 3.17 -3.19
C SER A 33 -6.45 4.03 -3.89
N PRO A 34 -6.08 4.73 -4.98
CA PRO A 34 -7.08 5.38 -5.81
C PRO A 34 -8.00 4.33 -6.45
N SER A 35 -9.21 4.76 -6.80
CA SER A 35 -10.14 3.97 -7.60
C SER A 35 -9.60 3.89 -9.02
N ILE A 36 -9.62 2.68 -9.60
CA ILE A 36 -9.24 2.46 -10.99
C ILE A 36 -10.52 2.11 -11.73
N PRO A 37 -11.05 3.01 -12.58
CA PRO A 37 -12.25 2.76 -13.36
C PRO A 37 -12.00 1.66 -14.42
N ASP A 38 -13.09 1.08 -14.93
CA ASP A 38 -13.00 0.21 -16.09
C ASP A 38 -12.66 1.02 -17.34
N ILE A 39 -11.96 0.38 -18.29
CA ILE A 39 -11.52 1.04 -19.54
C ILE A 39 -12.71 1.61 -20.32
N ALA A 40 -13.88 0.96 -20.26
CA ALA A 40 -15.10 1.42 -20.92
C ALA A 40 -15.63 2.76 -20.37
N ASP A 41 -15.31 3.08 -19.11
CA ASP A 41 -15.78 4.27 -18.40
C ASP A 41 -14.69 5.34 -18.23
N THR A 42 -13.54 5.16 -18.90
CA THR A 42 -12.40 6.07 -18.78
C THR A 42 -12.30 6.94 -20.04
N GLN A 43 -11.86 8.19 -19.91
CA GLN A 43 -11.38 9.00 -21.04
C GLN A 43 -9.86 9.22 -20.97
N PHE A 44 -9.26 9.74 -22.04
CA PHE A 44 -7.80 9.91 -22.10
C PHE A 44 -7.29 10.85 -21.00
N GLU A 45 -8.00 11.95 -20.75
CA GLU A 45 -7.69 12.94 -19.71
C GLU A 45 -7.78 12.32 -18.31
N ASP A 46 -8.78 11.45 -18.08
CA ASP A 46 -8.95 10.72 -16.82
C ASP A 46 -7.81 9.74 -16.60
N ALA A 47 -7.34 9.06 -17.65
CA ALA A 47 -6.19 8.17 -17.59
C ALA A 47 -4.90 8.92 -17.23
N ALA A 48 -4.71 10.14 -17.75
CA ALA A 48 -3.57 10.99 -17.39
C ALA A 48 -3.61 11.46 -15.93
N ALA A 49 -4.79 11.88 -15.44
CA ALA A 49 -4.97 12.22 -14.03
C ALA A 49 -4.75 11.02 -13.11
N LEU A 50 -5.25 9.84 -13.51
CA LEU A 50 -5.05 8.59 -12.79
C LEU A 50 -3.57 8.18 -12.76
N ALA A 51 -2.79 8.49 -13.80
CA ALA A 51 -1.34 8.26 -13.82
C ALA A 51 -0.63 8.94 -12.64
N VAL A 52 -0.94 10.22 -12.42
CA VAL A 52 -0.37 11.02 -11.32
C VAL A 52 -0.83 10.45 -9.97
N ALA A 53 -2.11 10.12 -9.84
CA ALA A 53 -2.64 9.53 -8.61
C ALA A 53 -1.99 8.18 -8.29
N MET A 54 -1.77 7.32 -9.29
CA MET A 54 -1.12 6.03 -9.12
C MET A 54 0.36 6.16 -8.76
N GLN A 55 1.09 7.06 -9.43
CA GLN A 55 2.50 7.30 -9.12
C GLN A 55 2.68 7.77 -7.67
N ASN A 56 1.86 8.72 -7.24
CA ASN A 56 1.87 9.21 -5.86
C ASN A 56 1.50 8.11 -4.85
N TYR A 57 0.52 7.27 -5.19
CA TYR A 57 0.12 6.15 -4.33
C TYR A 57 1.24 5.12 -4.17
N VAL A 58 1.82 4.65 -5.28
CA VAL A 58 2.89 3.64 -5.26
C VAL A 58 4.11 4.17 -4.51
N SER A 59 4.58 5.38 -4.84
CA SER A 59 5.75 5.97 -4.17
C SER A 59 5.54 6.12 -2.65
N ARG A 60 4.36 6.56 -2.21
CA ARG A 60 4.04 6.64 -0.78
C ARG A 60 4.00 5.26 -0.13
N ALA A 61 3.40 4.28 -0.80
CA ALA A 61 3.26 2.94 -0.28
C ALA A 61 4.62 2.23 -0.17
N GLU A 62 5.51 2.41 -1.15
CA GLU A 62 6.88 1.90 -1.13
C GLU A 62 7.67 2.45 0.07
N THR A 63 7.65 3.77 0.27
CA THR A 63 8.32 4.41 1.41
C THR A 63 7.82 3.84 2.74
N LYS A 64 6.49 3.72 2.90
CA LYS A 64 5.90 3.17 4.12
C LYS A 64 6.20 1.69 4.30
N LEU A 65 6.22 0.90 3.23
CA LEU A 65 6.56 -0.51 3.31
C LEU A 65 8.01 -0.70 3.74
N GLU A 66 8.93 0.14 3.27
CA GLU A 66 10.33 0.09 3.72
C GLU A 66 10.46 0.35 5.23
N GLU A 67 9.70 1.32 5.77
CA GLU A 67 9.59 1.56 7.22
C GLU A 67 9.02 0.35 7.99
N CYS A 68 8.24 -0.50 7.33
CA CYS A 68 7.61 -1.68 7.91
C CYS A 68 8.43 -2.98 7.76
N ARG A 69 9.58 -2.95 7.06
CA ARG A 69 10.34 -4.15 6.64
C ARG A 69 10.77 -5.04 7.79
N GLU A 70 11.30 -4.47 8.86
CA GLU A 70 11.94 -5.23 9.96
C GLU A 70 10.92 -5.85 10.93
N SER A 71 9.65 -5.53 10.77
CA SER A 71 8.69 -5.67 11.86
C SER A 71 7.30 -6.12 11.39
N SER A 72 7.10 -6.25 10.08
CA SER A 72 5.99 -7.01 9.50
C SER A 72 6.39 -8.47 9.30
N ASP A 73 5.46 -9.40 9.49
CA ASP A 73 5.69 -10.78 9.08
C ASP A 73 5.86 -10.86 7.55
N SER A 74 6.68 -11.81 7.07
CA SER A 74 6.96 -11.99 5.65
C SER A 74 5.70 -12.23 4.82
N PHE A 75 4.69 -12.92 5.37
CA PHE A 75 3.42 -13.12 4.68
C PHE A 75 2.69 -11.79 4.45
N GLU A 76 2.52 -10.97 5.49
CA GLU A 76 1.82 -9.69 5.39
C GLU A 76 2.56 -8.70 4.49
N PHE A 77 3.90 -8.64 4.61
CA PHE A 77 4.74 -7.81 3.77
C PHE A 77 4.57 -8.19 2.29
N ASN A 78 4.68 -9.48 1.96
CA ASN A 78 4.53 -9.95 0.58
C ASN A 78 3.10 -9.78 0.06
N ALA A 79 2.08 -9.97 0.90
CA ALA A 79 0.70 -9.69 0.53
C ALA A 79 0.47 -8.22 0.18
N ALA A 80 1.13 -7.30 0.91
CA ALA A 80 1.06 -5.87 0.62
C ALA A 80 1.74 -5.52 -0.72
N ILE A 81 2.91 -6.10 -1.00
CA ILE A 81 3.60 -5.96 -2.29
C ILE A 81 2.71 -6.48 -3.44
N ALA A 82 2.14 -7.68 -3.31
CA ALA A 82 1.26 -8.26 -4.32
C ALA A 82 0.01 -7.38 -4.58
N ALA A 83 -0.53 -6.74 -3.54
CA ALA A 83 -1.65 -5.81 -3.69
C ALA A 83 -1.26 -4.54 -4.47
N LEU A 84 -0.05 -4.00 -4.25
CA LEU A 84 0.47 -2.87 -5.02
C LEU A 84 0.69 -3.23 -6.49
N GLU A 85 1.30 -4.39 -6.75
CA GLU A 85 1.49 -4.91 -8.11
C GLU A 85 0.16 -5.05 -8.84
N ASN A 86 -0.84 -5.67 -8.20
CA ASN A 86 -2.18 -5.83 -8.79
C ASN A 86 -2.81 -4.48 -9.16
N LYS A 87 -2.61 -3.44 -8.33
CA LYS A 87 -3.11 -2.09 -8.59
C LYS A 87 -2.36 -1.42 -9.73
N ALA A 88 -1.03 -1.51 -9.76
CA ALA A 88 -0.22 -1.00 -10.84
C ALA A 88 -0.58 -1.67 -12.18
N GLU A 89 -0.78 -2.99 -12.18
CA GLU A 89 -1.20 -3.74 -13.36
C GLU A 89 -2.55 -3.32 -13.91
N LYS A 90 -3.52 -3.07 -13.03
CA LYS A 90 -4.85 -2.55 -13.40
C LYS A 90 -4.73 -1.23 -14.16
N TYR A 91 -3.98 -0.27 -13.61
CA TYR A 91 -3.71 1.00 -14.29
C TYR A 91 -2.93 0.80 -15.60
N ASN A 92 -1.91 -0.06 -15.61
CA ASN A 92 -1.11 -0.32 -16.79
C ASN A 92 -1.94 -0.87 -17.98
N ARG A 93 -3.07 -1.54 -17.72
CA ARG A 93 -4.00 -1.92 -18.81
C ARG A 93 -4.65 -0.71 -19.47
N ILE A 94 -5.10 0.27 -18.67
CA ILE A 94 -5.67 1.53 -19.16
C ILE A 94 -4.61 2.30 -19.94
N ALA A 95 -3.41 2.47 -19.37
CA ALA A 95 -2.31 3.17 -20.04
C ALA A 95 -1.96 2.53 -21.39
N ARG A 96 -1.85 1.20 -21.45
CA ARG A 96 -1.60 0.48 -22.72
C ARG A 96 -2.74 0.60 -23.74
N PHE A 97 -3.98 0.75 -23.30
CA PHE A 97 -5.11 0.96 -24.20
C PHE A 97 -4.96 2.32 -24.90
N TYR A 98 -4.79 3.40 -24.14
CA TYR A 98 -4.65 4.74 -24.70
C TYR A 98 -3.35 4.95 -25.47
N ASN A 99 -2.23 4.39 -25.01
CA ASN A 99 -0.97 4.49 -25.77
C ASN A 99 -1.10 3.83 -27.15
N ARG A 100 -1.77 2.68 -27.25
CA ARG A 100 -1.99 2.02 -28.55
C ARG A 100 -2.94 2.79 -29.45
N ASN A 101 -4.04 3.31 -28.91
CA ASN A 101 -5.02 4.05 -29.69
C ASN A 101 -4.52 5.44 -30.11
N GLY A 102 -3.75 6.13 -29.26
CA GLY A 102 -3.12 7.41 -29.60
C GLY A 102 -2.02 7.27 -30.65
N LEU A 103 -1.33 6.14 -30.71
CA LEU A 103 -0.36 5.82 -31.77
C LEU A 103 -1.04 5.40 -33.10
N ALA A 104 -2.25 4.84 -33.05
CA ALA A 104 -3.01 4.43 -34.24
C ALA A 104 -3.75 5.59 -34.93
N MET A 105 -3.83 6.75 -34.28
CA MET A 105 -4.48 7.97 -34.79
C MET A 105 -3.48 9.00 -35.37
N ASN A 106 -2.17 8.73 -35.27
CA ASN A 106 -1.09 9.51 -35.88
C ASN A 106 -0.49 8.76 -37.07
#